data_AF-A0A9D8WRU9-F1
#
_entry.id   AF-A0A9D8WRU9-F1
#
_cell.length_a   1.000
_cell.length_b   1.000
_cell.length_c   1.000
_cell.angle_alpha   90.00
_cell.angle_beta   90.00
_cell.angle_gamma   90.00
#
_symmetry.space_group_name_H-M   'P 1'
#
loop_
_entity.id
_entity.type
_entity.pdbx_description
1 polymer ?
#
loop_
_entity_poly.entity_id
_entity_poly.type
_entity_poly.pdbx_seq_one_letter_code
_entity_poly.pdbx_strand_id
1 'polypeptide(L)'
;MRIRYEFKKKVFAFANEEENGYDSIKCLGLYNKYEVYMPYCKWWKKNPPVIGLPQLILINEKETRWTNGTECFKVMDECKKIPTRIFEYRCAAFFGISFDVILFADGTLIKYDYGSAETRYVEKYVIEPAEILLCNKELSKKVNQIIKDNYSKIKDIPKSIYDPFILDGAEEKICFGKKTFLGWNILLGKYTKKQIENDEYCEAWRDLLNNLIVVQDVFKKVRQIINSYWKGCI
;
A
#
# COMPACT_ATOMS: atom_id res chain seq x y z
N MET A 1 -18.55 -19.93 -14.04
CA MET A 1 -19.32 -18.81 -14.62
C MET A 1 -18.58 -18.30 -15.85
N ARG A 2 -19.16 -18.42 -17.06
CA ARG A 2 -18.51 -17.95 -18.29
C ARG A 2 -18.71 -16.44 -18.41
N ILE A 3 -17.64 -15.67 -18.24
CA ILE A 3 -17.62 -14.23 -18.55
C ILE A 3 -18.06 -14.09 -20.01
N ARG A 4 -19.19 -13.43 -20.26
CA ARG A 4 -19.68 -13.24 -21.63
C ARG A 4 -18.75 -12.22 -22.31
N TYR A 5 -18.07 -12.65 -23.37
CA TYR A 5 -17.10 -11.84 -24.14
C TYR A 5 -17.65 -10.46 -24.55
N GLU A 6 -18.96 -10.36 -24.77
CA GLU A 6 -19.68 -9.15 -25.11
C GLU A 6 -19.69 -8.09 -23.99
N PHE A 7 -19.74 -8.50 -22.72
CA PHE A 7 -19.69 -7.57 -21.59
C PHE A 7 -18.30 -6.96 -21.41
N LYS A 8 -17.26 -7.76 -21.65
CA LYS A 8 -15.88 -7.28 -21.64
C LYS A 8 -15.66 -6.18 -22.70
N LYS A 9 -16.28 -6.29 -23.88
CA LYS A 9 -16.22 -5.24 -24.91
C LYS A 9 -16.88 -3.93 -24.47
N LYS A 10 -18.05 -4.00 -23.81
CA LYS A 10 -18.76 -2.81 -23.31
C LYS A 10 -17.98 -2.09 -22.21
N VAL A 11 -17.49 -2.84 -21.22
CA VAL A 11 -16.68 -2.27 -20.14
C VAL A 11 -15.38 -1.69 -20.69
N PHE A 12 -14.80 -2.32 -21.71
CA PHE A 12 -13.60 -1.80 -22.37
C PHE A 12 -13.90 -0.53 -23.18
N ALA A 13 -15.03 -0.47 -23.88
CA ALA A 13 -15.46 0.74 -24.59
C ALA A 13 -15.65 1.92 -23.63
N PHE A 14 -16.36 1.72 -22.51
CA PHE A 14 -16.52 2.71 -21.46
C PHE A 14 -15.17 3.18 -20.86
N ALA A 15 -14.26 2.23 -20.61
CA ALA A 15 -12.90 2.54 -20.15
C ALA A 15 -12.06 3.28 -21.21
N ASN A 16 -12.34 3.10 -22.50
CA ASN A 16 -11.57 3.66 -23.60
C ASN A 16 -12.25 4.86 -24.28
N GLU A 17 -13.33 5.40 -23.70
CA GLU A 17 -13.87 6.71 -24.13
C GLU A 17 -12.73 7.76 -24.07
N GLU A 18 -12.65 8.63 -25.08
CA GLU A 18 -11.43 9.35 -25.51
C GLU A 18 -10.71 10.20 -24.43
N GLU A 19 -11.32 10.37 -23.25
CA GLU A 19 -10.77 11.09 -22.09
C GLU A 19 -10.11 10.19 -21.04
N ASN A 20 -10.36 8.88 -21.05
CA ASN A 20 -9.98 7.96 -19.96
C ASN A 20 -8.63 7.24 -20.21
N GLY A 21 -8.21 7.07 -21.47
CA GLY A 21 -6.85 6.64 -21.83
C GLY A 21 -6.47 5.18 -21.55
N TYR A 22 -7.42 4.29 -21.23
CA TYR A 22 -7.15 2.86 -20.92
C TYR A 22 -7.13 1.97 -22.16
N ASP A 23 -6.14 1.08 -22.25
CA ASP A 23 -5.90 0.23 -23.42
C ASP A 23 -6.11 -1.27 -23.17
N SER A 24 -6.38 -1.67 -21.92
CA SER A 24 -6.88 -3.01 -21.60
C SER A 24 -7.65 -3.06 -20.29
N ILE A 25 -8.45 -4.13 -20.09
CA ILE A 25 -9.18 -4.41 -18.84
C ILE A 25 -9.02 -5.87 -18.40
N LYS A 26 -9.02 -6.12 -17.09
CA LYS A 26 -9.00 -7.44 -16.46
C LYS A 26 -10.19 -7.63 -15.53
N CYS A 27 -10.96 -8.70 -15.72
CA CYS A 27 -12.01 -9.09 -14.80
C CYS A 27 -11.41 -9.60 -13.49
N LEU A 28 -11.77 -8.97 -12.37
CA LEU A 28 -11.32 -9.33 -11.04
C LEU A 28 -12.25 -10.37 -10.41
N GLY A 29 -13.55 -10.29 -10.61
CA GLY A 29 -14.49 -11.24 -10.03
C GLY A 29 -15.88 -10.66 -9.88
N LEU A 30 -16.57 -11.10 -8.84
CA LEU A 30 -17.88 -10.59 -8.47
C LEU A 30 -17.81 -9.83 -7.14
N TYR A 31 -18.49 -8.69 -7.07
CA TYR A 31 -18.81 -7.94 -5.85
C TYR A 31 -20.31 -7.68 -5.83
N ASN A 32 -21.01 -8.10 -4.77
CA ASN A 32 -22.48 -7.98 -4.72
C ASN A 32 -23.21 -8.50 -5.97
N LYS A 33 -22.76 -9.63 -6.55
CA LYS A 33 -23.25 -10.23 -7.80
C LYS A 33 -22.94 -9.44 -9.09
N TYR A 34 -22.25 -8.31 -9.00
CA TYR A 34 -21.81 -7.49 -10.13
C TYR A 34 -20.41 -7.87 -10.58
N GLU A 35 -20.17 -7.87 -11.90
CA GLU A 35 -18.84 -8.12 -12.43
C GLU A 35 -17.96 -6.89 -12.27
N VAL A 36 -16.74 -7.13 -11.82
CA VAL A 36 -15.79 -6.07 -11.51
C VAL A 36 -14.56 -6.17 -12.39
N TYR A 37 -14.12 -5.04 -12.90
CA TYR A 37 -12.99 -4.92 -13.81
C TYR A 37 -11.96 -3.90 -13.33
N MET A 38 -10.70 -4.20 -13.63
CA MET A 38 -9.54 -3.34 -13.44
C MET A 38 -9.04 -2.89 -14.81
N PRO A 39 -9.09 -1.58 -15.12
CA PRO A 39 -8.54 -1.06 -16.36
C PRO A 39 -7.03 -0.81 -16.24
N TYR A 40 -6.32 -0.83 -17.38
CA TYR A 40 -4.88 -0.60 -17.51
C TYR A 40 -4.63 0.34 -18.71
N CYS A 41 -3.62 1.22 -18.61
CA CYS A 41 -3.15 2.07 -19.72
C CYS A 41 -1.68 1.75 -20.09
N LYS A 42 -1.36 1.71 -21.39
CA LYS A 42 0.02 1.68 -21.92
C LYS A 42 0.76 3.02 -21.88
N TRP A 43 0.07 4.16 -21.91
CA TRP A 43 0.68 5.50 -22.06
C TRP A 43 0.11 6.49 -21.04
N TRP A 44 0.95 7.01 -20.16
CA TRP A 44 0.51 7.84 -19.04
C TRP A 44 0.60 9.31 -19.42
N LYS A 45 -0.54 9.97 -19.66
CA LYS A 45 -0.59 11.43 -19.83
C LYS A 45 -1.16 12.09 -18.58
N LYS A 46 -0.27 12.82 -17.90
CA LYS A 46 -0.43 13.97 -16.99
C LYS A 46 -1.44 13.99 -15.85
N ASN A 47 -2.57 13.28 -15.86
CA ASN A 47 -3.53 13.24 -14.73
C ASN A 47 -4.37 11.95 -14.79
N PRO A 48 -4.05 10.91 -14.01
CA PRO A 48 -4.85 9.69 -13.97
C PRO A 48 -6.07 9.88 -13.04
N PRO A 49 -7.30 9.47 -13.44
CA PRO A 49 -8.22 8.92 -12.45
C PRO A 49 -7.53 7.67 -11.89
N VAL A 50 -7.48 7.54 -10.55
CA VAL A 50 -7.02 6.38 -9.73
C VAL A 50 -6.90 5.10 -10.58
N ILE A 51 -5.82 4.28 -10.60
CA ILE A 51 -5.74 3.06 -11.45
C ILE A 51 -5.14 1.86 -10.71
N GLY A 52 -5.90 0.84 -10.31
CA GLY A 52 -5.33 -0.37 -9.65
C GLY A 52 -6.05 -0.81 -8.39
N LEU A 53 -7.08 -0.06 -8.03
CA LEU A 53 -8.23 -0.58 -7.33
C LEU A 53 -9.21 -1.19 -8.37
N PRO A 54 -10.15 -2.04 -7.97
CA PRO A 54 -11.26 -2.43 -8.83
C PRO A 54 -12.08 -1.19 -9.12
N GLN A 55 -12.22 -0.82 -10.40
CA GLN A 55 -12.76 0.50 -10.73
C GLN A 55 -14.02 0.48 -11.55
N LEU A 56 -14.28 -0.59 -12.27
CA LEU A 56 -15.42 -0.66 -13.16
C LEU A 56 -16.35 -1.73 -12.65
N ILE A 57 -17.52 -1.31 -12.17
CA ILE A 57 -18.61 -2.22 -11.81
C ILE A 57 -19.58 -2.27 -12.98
N LEU A 58 -19.77 -3.46 -13.52
CA LEU A 58 -20.87 -3.78 -14.41
C LEU A 58 -22.07 -4.18 -13.55
N ILE A 59 -22.99 -3.25 -13.32
CA ILE A 59 -24.19 -3.47 -12.50
C ILE A 59 -25.16 -4.40 -13.23
N ASN A 60 -25.26 -4.27 -14.55
CA ASN A 60 -26.10 -5.09 -15.41
C ASN A 60 -25.64 -4.96 -16.88
N GLU A 61 -26.39 -5.54 -17.83
CA GLU A 61 -26.03 -5.52 -19.26
C GLU A 61 -26.02 -4.11 -19.92
N LYS A 62 -26.49 -3.08 -19.20
CA LYS A 62 -26.68 -1.70 -19.69
C LYS A 62 -25.86 -0.66 -18.91
N GLU A 63 -25.47 -0.95 -17.67
CA GLU A 63 -24.89 0.04 -16.77
C GLU A 63 -23.49 -0.36 -16.31
N THR A 64 -22.51 0.48 -16.66
CA THR A 64 -21.12 0.43 -16.18
C THR A 64 -20.83 1.73 -15.45
N ARG A 65 -20.24 1.65 -14.27
CA ARG A 65 -19.82 2.85 -13.51
C ARG A 65 -18.47 2.68 -12.86
N TRP A 66 -17.87 3.82 -12.53
CA TRP A 66 -16.69 3.88 -11.68
C TRP A 66 -17.04 3.51 -10.22
N THR A 67 -16.14 2.82 -9.52
CA THR A 67 -16.21 2.64 -8.06
C THR A 67 -15.84 3.93 -7.35
N ASN A 68 -16.38 4.14 -6.16
CA ASN A 68 -15.87 5.17 -5.25
C ASN A 68 -14.73 4.61 -4.37
N GLY A 69 -13.99 5.50 -3.70
CA GLY A 69 -12.82 5.14 -2.89
C GLY A 69 -13.11 4.07 -1.82
N THR A 70 -14.27 4.13 -1.15
CA THR A 70 -14.66 3.16 -0.11
C THR A 70 -15.08 1.81 -0.71
N GLU A 71 -15.79 1.82 -1.85
CA GLU A 71 -16.21 0.61 -2.57
C GLU A 71 -15.02 -0.16 -3.12
N CYS A 72 -13.98 0.53 -3.61
CA CYS A 72 -12.75 -0.10 -4.07
C CYS A 72 -12.22 -1.16 -3.08
N PHE A 73 -12.19 -0.85 -1.78
CA PHE A 73 -11.68 -1.76 -0.76
C PHE A 73 -12.61 -2.93 -0.48
N LYS A 74 -13.93 -2.69 -0.39
CA LYS A 74 -14.93 -3.76 -0.22
C LYS A 74 -14.88 -4.74 -1.40
N VAL A 75 -14.77 -4.19 -2.61
CA VAL A 75 -14.63 -4.95 -3.84
C VAL A 75 -13.34 -5.76 -3.85
N MET A 76 -12.22 -5.17 -3.39
CA MET A 76 -10.95 -5.89 -3.24
C MET A 76 -11.12 -7.09 -2.30
N ASP A 77 -11.64 -6.88 -1.10
CA ASP A 77 -11.78 -7.94 -0.09
C ASP A 77 -12.71 -9.07 -0.54
N GLU A 78 -13.81 -8.75 -1.23
CA GLU A 78 -14.77 -9.75 -1.72
C GLU A 78 -14.31 -10.51 -2.97
N CYS A 79 -13.59 -9.86 -3.90
CA CYS A 79 -13.25 -10.47 -5.19
C CYS A 79 -12.19 -11.58 -5.10
N LYS A 80 -11.56 -11.81 -3.94
CA LYS A 80 -10.53 -12.85 -3.67
C LYS A 80 -9.39 -12.98 -4.70
N LYS A 81 -9.21 -11.99 -5.58
CA LYS A 81 -8.14 -11.90 -6.58
C LYS A 81 -7.24 -10.68 -6.39
N ILE A 82 -7.22 -10.10 -5.18
CA ILE A 82 -6.23 -9.08 -4.84
C ILE A 82 -4.86 -9.73 -5.03
N PRO A 83 -3.96 -9.12 -5.82
CA PRO A 83 -2.60 -9.61 -5.89
C PRO A 83 -1.99 -9.60 -4.48
N THR A 84 -1.15 -10.57 -4.16
CA THR A 84 -0.56 -10.68 -2.82
C THR A 84 0.18 -9.39 -2.46
N ARG A 85 -0.15 -8.79 -1.33
CA ARG A 85 0.59 -7.64 -0.80
C ARG A 85 2.02 -8.06 -0.44
N ILE A 86 3.01 -7.34 -0.98
CA ILE A 86 4.43 -7.62 -0.70
C ILE A 86 5.02 -6.62 0.28
N PHE A 87 4.54 -5.38 0.27
CA PHE A 87 4.95 -4.34 1.21
C PHE A 87 3.77 -3.44 1.54
N GLU A 88 3.71 -2.97 2.78
CA GLU A 88 2.83 -1.88 3.17
C GLU A 88 3.49 -1.05 4.26
N TYR A 89 3.31 0.25 4.17
CA TYR A 89 3.60 1.19 5.21
C TYR A 89 2.34 2.00 5.49
N ARG A 90 2.00 2.18 6.75
CA ARG A 90 0.93 3.07 7.20
C ARG A 90 1.49 3.99 8.26
N CYS A 91 1.27 5.28 8.08
CA CYS A 91 1.59 6.32 9.04
C CYS A 91 0.30 7.05 9.40
N ALA A 92 -0.17 6.86 10.62
CA ALA A 92 -1.25 7.64 11.20
C ALA A 92 -0.63 8.64 12.17
N ALA A 93 -0.29 9.82 11.65
CA ALA A 93 0.31 10.88 12.43
C ALA A 93 -0.77 11.64 13.21
N PHE A 94 -0.51 11.90 14.49
CA PHE A 94 -1.37 12.77 15.29
C PHE A 94 -1.28 14.23 14.80
N PHE A 95 -0.08 14.64 14.38
CA PHE A 95 0.18 15.92 13.73
C PHE A 95 0.76 15.68 12.32
N GLY A 96 0.15 16.27 11.29
CA GLY A 96 0.62 16.19 9.90
C GLY A 96 -0.22 15.28 8.99
N ILE A 97 0.35 14.88 7.85
CA ILE A 97 -0.32 14.08 6.83
C ILE A 97 -0.21 12.61 7.22
N SER A 98 -1.37 11.96 7.38
CA SER A 98 -1.42 10.51 7.50
C SER A 98 -1.50 9.90 6.10
N PHE A 99 -0.76 8.82 5.88
CA PHE A 99 -0.74 8.18 4.57
C PHE A 99 -0.37 6.72 4.66
N ASP A 100 -0.82 5.97 3.66
CA ASP A 100 -0.44 4.57 3.49
C ASP A 100 0.18 4.37 2.11
N VAL A 101 1.20 3.52 2.04
CA VAL A 101 1.84 3.07 0.80
C VAL A 101 1.74 1.56 0.72
N ILE A 102 1.17 1.03 -0.35
CA ILE A 102 0.95 -0.40 -0.52
C ILE A 102 1.53 -0.84 -1.86
N LEU A 103 2.40 -1.85 -1.83
CA LEU A 103 2.94 -2.50 -3.02
C LEU A 103 2.43 -3.94 -3.12
N PHE A 104 1.87 -4.28 -4.27
CA PHE A 104 1.35 -5.58 -4.60
C PHE A 104 2.32 -6.40 -5.46
N ALA A 105 2.18 -7.73 -5.43
CA ALA A 105 3.06 -8.67 -6.12
C ALA A 105 3.06 -8.49 -7.64
N ASP A 106 1.96 -8.01 -8.22
CA ASP A 106 1.83 -7.74 -9.65
C ASP A 106 2.45 -6.41 -10.08
N GLY A 107 3.00 -5.62 -9.15
CA GLY A 107 3.70 -4.37 -9.42
C GLY A 107 2.91 -3.11 -9.12
N THR A 108 1.63 -3.23 -8.74
CA THR A 108 0.79 -2.08 -8.40
C THR A 108 1.25 -1.46 -7.08
N LEU A 109 1.60 -0.18 -7.13
CA LEU A 109 2.01 0.66 -6.00
C LEU A 109 0.96 1.76 -5.79
N ILE A 110 0.37 1.79 -4.60
CA ILE A 110 -0.68 2.74 -4.22
C ILE A 110 -0.15 3.62 -3.09
N LYS A 111 -0.41 4.91 -3.13
CA LYS A 111 -0.30 5.83 -1.99
C LYS A 111 -1.67 6.46 -1.76
N TYR A 112 -2.08 6.59 -0.51
CA TYR A 112 -3.26 7.38 -0.19
C TYR A 112 -3.02 8.21 1.05
N ASP A 113 -3.41 9.47 0.94
CA ASP A 113 -3.32 10.45 2.00
C ASP A 113 -4.69 10.58 2.66
N TYR A 114 -4.71 10.61 3.99
CA TYR A 114 -5.93 10.75 4.78
C TYR A 114 -5.71 11.73 5.92
N GLY A 115 -6.83 12.27 6.40
CA GLY A 115 -6.84 13.25 7.46
C GLY A 115 -6.28 12.70 8.75
N SER A 116 -5.61 13.59 9.49
CA SER A 116 -5.19 13.35 10.87
C SER A 116 -6.29 12.65 11.63
N ALA A 117 -5.89 11.65 12.39
CA ALA A 117 -6.78 10.86 13.23
C ALA A 117 -7.58 11.76 14.18
N GLU A 118 -8.83 12.09 13.81
CA GLU A 118 -9.88 12.18 14.81
C GLU A 118 -10.12 10.75 15.31
N THR A 119 -9.29 10.38 16.28
CA THR A 119 -9.61 9.47 17.39
C THR A 119 -10.29 8.17 17.00
N ARG A 120 -9.52 7.06 16.92
CA ARG A 120 -9.83 5.63 17.21
C ARG A 120 -11.22 5.00 16.92
N TYR A 121 -12.24 5.72 16.46
CA TYR A 121 -13.65 5.36 16.49
C TYR A 121 -14.49 6.01 15.37
N VAL A 122 -13.91 6.91 14.57
CA VAL A 122 -14.63 7.54 13.46
C VAL A 122 -14.08 7.01 12.15
N GLU A 123 -14.99 6.66 11.23
CA GLU A 123 -14.68 6.10 9.92
C GLU A 123 -13.54 6.87 9.24
N LYS A 124 -12.56 6.15 8.68
CA LYS A 124 -11.45 6.77 7.94
C LYS A 124 -12.00 7.62 6.80
N TYR A 125 -12.00 8.94 6.95
CA TYR A 125 -12.33 9.85 5.86
C TYR A 125 -11.09 10.01 4.98
N VAL A 126 -11.15 9.37 3.81
CA VAL A 126 -10.17 9.54 2.74
C VAL A 126 -10.25 11.00 2.30
N ILE A 127 -9.22 11.80 2.60
CA ILE A 127 -9.18 13.23 2.21
C ILE A 127 -8.90 13.34 0.72
N GLU A 128 -7.98 12.54 0.20
CA GLU A 128 -7.64 12.50 -1.21
C GLU A 128 -7.79 11.09 -1.76
N PRO A 129 -8.36 10.91 -2.97
CA PRO A 129 -8.54 9.60 -3.56
C PRO A 129 -7.19 8.89 -3.67
N ALA A 130 -7.16 7.59 -3.38
CA ALA A 130 -5.93 6.80 -3.45
C ALA A 130 -5.26 6.93 -4.82
N GLU A 131 -4.01 7.35 -4.85
CA GLU A 131 -3.24 7.48 -6.08
C GLU A 131 -2.52 6.17 -6.37
N ILE A 132 -2.73 5.59 -7.55
CA ILE A 132 -1.81 4.57 -8.03
C ILE A 132 -0.63 5.26 -8.68
N LEU A 133 0.49 5.15 -8.01
CA LEU A 133 1.72 5.82 -8.36
C LEU A 133 2.50 5.04 -9.40
N LEU A 134 2.40 3.70 -9.37
CA LEU A 134 3.16 2.85 -10.30
C LEU A 134 2.52 1.48 -10.56
N CYS A 135 2.67 0.94 -11.78
CA CYS A 135 2.44 -0.48 -12.06
C CYS A 135 3.68 -1.10 -12.71
N ASN A 136 4.61 -1.62 -11.90
CA ASN A 136 5.88 -2.15 -12.37
C ASN A 136 6.24 -3.49 -11.71
N LYS A 137 6.23 -4.58 -12.49
CA LYS A 137 6.57 -5.93 -12.02
C LYS A 137 8.05 -6.10 -11.64
N GLU A 138 8.94 -5.29 -12.19
CA GLU A 138 10.35 -5.30 -11.82
C GLU A 138 10.54 -4.69 -10.42
N LEU A 139 9.82 -3.61 -10.12
CA LEU A 139 9.78 -3.02 -8.78
C LEU A 139 9.33 -4.07 -7.75
N SER A 140 8.22 -4.78 -8.00
CA SER A 140 7.73 -5.79 -7.07
C SER A 140 8.73 -6.94 -6.87
N LYS A 141 9.41 -7.38 -7.93
CA LYS A 141 10.49 -8.37 -7.82
C LYS A 141 11.65 -7.88 -6.95
N LYS A 142 12.14 -6.65 -7.18
CA LYS A 142 13.26 -6.06 -6.42
C LYS A 142 12.91 -5.89 -4.94
N VAL A 143 11.73 -5.35 -4.62
CA VAL A 143 11.28 -5.19 -3.22
C VAL A 143 11.10 -6.55 -2.55
N ASN A 144 10.48 -7.51 -3.22
CA ASN A 144 10.31 -8.86 -2.67
C ASN A 144 11.66 -9.56 -2.44
N GLN A 145 12.66 -9.32 -3.29
CA GLN A 145 14.02 -9.83 -3.09
C GLN A 145 14.67 -9.22 -1.84
N ILE A 146 14.59 -7.89 -1.64
CA ILE A 146 15.08 -7.22 -0.42
C ILE A 146 14.45 -7.83 0.84
N ILE A 147 13.14 -8.07 0.82
CA ILE A 147 12.42 -8.67 1.95
C ILE A 147 12.92 -10.09 2.23
N LYS A 148 13.10 -10.91 1.18
CA LYS A 148 13.63 -12.28 1.32
C LYS A 148 15.06 -12.29 1.89
N ASP A 149 15.93 -11.44 1.35
CA ASP A 149 17.35 -11.36 1.74
C ASP A 149 17.52 -10.92 3.21
N ASN A 150 16.55 -10.21 3.77
CA ASN A 150 16.58 -9.74 5.14
C ASN A 150 15.61 -10.49 6.07
N TYR A 151 14.86 -11.49 5.56
CA TYR A 151 13.81 -12.16 6.32
C TYR A 151 14.34 -12.83 7.60
N SER A 152 15.54 -13.42 7.54
CA SER A 152 16.19 -14.05 8.69
C SER A 152 16.46 -13.09 9.84
N LYS A 153 16.65 -11.79 9.56
CA LYS A 153 16.90 -10.75 10.56
C LYS A 153 15.62 -10.23 11.21
N ILE A 154 14.50 -10.25 10.48
CA ILE A 154 13.22 -9.67 10.94
C ILE A 154 12.22 -10.72 11.44
N LYS A 155 12.44 -12.01 11.17
CA LYS A 155 11.48 -13.07 11.49
C LYS A 155 11.18 -13.17 13.00
N ASP A 156 12.21 -13.01 13.84
CA ASP A 156 12.14 -13.23 15.29
C ASP A 156 11.83 -11.94 16.07
N ILE A 157 11.89 -10.77 15.42
CA ILE A 157 11.57 -9.48 16.05
C ILE A 157 10.10 -9.47 16.50
N PRO A 158 9.76 -8.98 17.70
CA PRO A 158 8.38 -8.84 18.15
C PRO A 158 7.52 -8.05 17.16
N LYS A 159 6.22 -8.38 17.07
CA LYS A 159 5.29 -7.63 16.21
C LYS A 159 5.05 -6.20 16.71
N SER A 160 5.15 -5.98 18.02
CA SER A 160 5.02 -4.66 18.62
C SER A 160 6.41 -4.07 18.82
N ILE A 161 6.69 -2.94 18.19
CA ILE A 161 7.96 -2.20 18.34
C ILE A 161 7.64 -0.72 18.45
N TYR A 162 8.36 0.06 19.23
CA TYR A 162 8.14 1.49 19.34
C TYR A 162 9.41 2.18 19.79
N ASP A 163 9.57 3.45 19.41
CA ASP A 163 10.60 4.29 19.97
C ASP A 163 10.10 4.90 21.29
N PRO A 164 10.71 4.53 22.44
CA PRO A 164 10.26 4.99 23.75
C PRO A 164 10.66 6.42 24.08
N PHE A 165 11.57 7.02 23.30
CA PHE A 165 12.10 8.35 23.55
C PHE A 165 11.38 9.43 22.73
N ILE A 166 10.47 9.04 21.85
CA ILE A 166 9.70 9.94 21.00
C ILE A 166 8.23 9.90 21.43
N LEU A 167 7.67 11.09 21.70
CA LEU A 167 6.29 11.28 22.18
C LEU A 167 5.35 11.87 21.11
N ASP A 168 5.73 11.79 19.83
CA ASP A 168 4.99 12.38 18.70
C ASP A 168 3.66 11.64 18.39
N GLY A 169 3.50 10.43 18.93
CA GLY A 169 2.26 9.65 18.84
C GLY A 169 1.92 9.15 17.43
N ALA A 170 2.86 9.15 16.48
CA ALA A 170 2.62 8.63 15.15
C ALA A 170 2.48 7.10 15.20
N GLU A 171 1.27 6.60 14.96
CA GLU A 171 1.02 5.16 14.90
C GLU A 171 1.45 4.63 13.54
N GLU A 172 2.32 3.64 13.55
CA GLU A 172 2.93 3.09 12.35
C GLU A 172 2.64 1.60 12.21
N LYS A 173 2.36 1.18 10.97
CA LYS A 173 2.31 -0.22 10.57
C LYS A 173 3.25 -0.45 9.40
N ILE A 174 4.14 -1.43 9.54
CA ILE A 174 5.05 -1.85 8.47
C ILE A 174 4.83 -3.33 8.19
N CYS A 175 4.53 -3.67 6.95
CA CYS A 175 4.42 -5.05 6.47
C CYS A 175 5.56 -5.36 5.50
N PHE A 176 6.38 -6.37 5.82
CA PHE A 176 7.32 -6.99 4.90
C PHE A 176 6.82 -8.41 4.57
N GLY A 177 6.13 -8.55 3.44
CA GLY A 177 5.45 -9.78 3.07
C GLY A 177 4.45 -10.21 4.15
N LYS A 178 4.73 -11.34 4.80
CA LYS A 178 3.89 -11.89 5.88
C LYS A 178 4.24 -11.36 7.28
N LYS A 179 5.38 -10.68 7.45
CA LYS A 179 5.78 -10.11 8.74
C LYS A 179 5.18 -8.72 8.87
N THR A 180 4.50 -8.48 9.99
CA THR A 180 3.89 -7.18 10.29
C THR A 180 4.42 -6.66 11.62
N PHE A 181 4.80 -5.39 11.61
CA PHE A 181 5.17 -4.59 12.75
C PHE A 181 4.10 -3.53 12.98
N LEU A 182 3.72 -3.34 14.23
CA LEU A 182 2.80 -2.32 14.73
C LEU A 182 3.51 -1.56 15.84
N GLY A 183 3.29 -0.25 15.91
CA GLY A 183 4.09 0.55 16.82
C GLY A 183 3.82 2.03 16.78
N TRP A 184 4.65 2.74 17.54
CA TRP A 184 4.71 4.20 17.50
C TRP A 184 6.12 4.67 17.20
N ASN A 185 6.24 5.67 16.34
CA ASN A 185 7.50 6.37 16.04
C ASN A 185 8.65 5.44 15.58
N ILE A 186 8.31 4.32 14.95
CA ILE A 186 9.22 3.29 14.44
C ILE A 186 10.28 3.91 13.52
N LEU A 187 9.91 4.88 12.69
CA LEU A 187 10.82 5.46 11.68
C LEU A 187 11.38 6.84 12.06
N LEU A 188 10.98 7.41 13.19
CA LEU A 188 11.41 8.75 13.62
C LEU A 188 12.77 8.73 14.32
N GLY A 189 13.05 7.70 15.12
CA GLY A 189 14.32 7.53 15.82
C GLY A 189 15.48 7.30 14.87
N LYS A 190 16.61 8.00 15.09
CA LYS A 190 17.87 7.80 14.35
C LYS A 190 18.94 7.27 15.28
N TYR A 191 18.95 5.96 15.49
CA TYR A 191 19.94 5.29 16.33
C TYR A 191 21.03 4.63 15.50
N THR A 192 22.26 4.70 16.00
CA THR A 192 23.36 3.86 15.53
C THR A 192 23.67 2.81 16.59
N LYS A 193 24.16 1.64 16.17
CA LYS A 193 24.59 0.58 17.10
C LYS A 193 25.59 1.09 18.13
N LYS A 194 26.53 1.92 17.68
CA LYS A 194 27.55 2.54 18.52
C LYS A 194 26.97 3.43 19.62
N GLN A 195 25.88 4.15 19.35
CA GLN A 195 25.19 4.94 20.38
C GLN A 195 24.55 4.02 21.43
N ILE A 196 23.82 3.00 20.99
CA ILE A 196 23.17 2.04 21.91
C ILE A 196 24.18 1.32 22.80
N GLU A 197 25.35 0.95 22.25
CA GLU A 197 26.43 0.28 22.96
C GLU A 197 27.13 1.19 23.99
N ASN A 198 27.29 2.48 23.66
CA ASN A 198 27.96 3.45 24.50
C ASN A 198 27.06 4.02 25.61
N ASP A 199 25.75 4.02 25.41
CA ASP A 199 24.79 4.57 26.36
C ASP A 199 24.43 3.53 27.45
N GLU A 200 24.17 4.02 28.66
CA GLU A 200 23.71 3.24 29.82
C GLU A 200 22.21 2.87 29.73
N TYR A 201 21.74 2.51 28.54
CA TYR A 201 20.41 1.94 28.40
C TYR A 201 20.34 0.60 29.14
N CYS A 202 19.24 0.36 29.87
CA CYS A 202 19.00 -0.98 30.41
C CYS A 202 18.84 -1.99 29.28
N GLU A 203 19.13 -3.27 29.56
CA GLU A 203 19.17 -4.34 28.55
C GLU A 203 17.88 -4.43 27.71
N ALA A 204 16.72 -4.27 28.35
CA ALA A 204 15.42 -4.26 27.68
C ALA A 204 15.29 -3.14 26.63
N TRP A 205 15.85 -1.96 26.90
CA TRP A 205 15.87 -0.86 25.92
C TRP A 205 16.85 -1.13 24.78
N ARG A 206 18.00 -1.75 25.06
CA ARG A 206 18.99 -2.09 24.03
C ARG A 206 18.42 -3.05 22.99
N ASP A 207 17.72 -4.09 23.42
CA ASP A 207 17.09 -5.06 22.51
C ASP A 207 16.00 -4.40 21.65
N LEU A 208 15.17 -3.54 22.24
CA LEU A 208 14.17 -2.77 21.50
C LEU A 208 14.79 -1.87 20.44
N LEU A 209 15.82 -1.09 20.80
CA LEU A 209 16.51 -0.19 19.88
C LEU A 209 17.25 -0.95 18.77
N ASN A 210 17.87 -2.09 19.08
CA ASN A 210 18.47 -2.98 18.07
C ASN A 210 17.43 -3.50 17.08
N ASN A 211 16.26 -3.91 17.57
CA ASN A 211 15.14 -4.33 16.72
C ASN A 211 14.66 -3.19 15.82
N LEU A 212 14.52 -1.97 16.35
CA LEU A 212 14.18 -0.77 15.58
C LEU A 212 15.19 -0.53 14.45
N ILE A 213 16.50 -0.55 14.74
CA ILE A 213 17.54 -0.36 13.72
C ILE A 213 17.39 -1.37 12.58
N VAL A 214 17.14 -2.65 12.88
CA VAL A 214 16.99 -3.68 11.84
C VAL A 214 15.76 -3.41 10.97
N VAL A 215 14.62 -3.06 11.58
CA VAL A 215 13.39 -2.75 10.83
C VAL A 215 13.57 -1.50 9.98
N GLN A 216 14.18 -0.46 10.53
CA GLN A 216 14.48 0.80 9.83
C GLN A 216 15.45 0.59 8.65
N ASP A 217 16.48 -0.25 8.79
CA ASP A 217 17.43 -0.55 7.72
C ASP A 217 16.73 -1.25 6.54
N VAL A 218 15.90 -2.26 6.82
CA VAL A 218 15.12 -2.95 5.77
C VAL A 218 14.14 -1.97 5.12
N PHE A 219 13.43 -1.17 5.92
CA PHE A 219 12.52 -0.15 5.41
C PHE A 219 13.23 0.84 4.49
N LYS A 220 14.40 1.35 4.89
CA LYS A 220 15.20 2.30 4.11
C LYS A 220 15.59 1.73 2.75
N LYS A 221 15.99 0.46 2.69
CA LYS A 221 16.30 -0.22 1.42
C LYS A 221 15.08 -0.32 0.51
N VAL A 222 13.93 -0.70 1.07
CA VAL A 222 12.65 -0.75 0.31
C VAL A 222 12.28 0.64 -0.20
N ARG A 223 12.33 1.66 0.68
CA ARG A 223 12.05 3.06 0.35
C ARG A 223 12.96 3.58 -0.75
N GLN A 224 14.26 3.29 -0.70
CA GLN A 224 15.22 3.70 -1.73
C GLN A 224 14.87 3.12 -3.10
N ILE A 225 14.51 1.84 -3.17
CA ILE A 225 14.06 1.22 -4.41
C ILE A 225 12.74 1.83 -4.88
N ILE A 226 11.76 2.01 -4.01
CA ILE A 226 10.50 2.65 -4.42
C ILE A 226 10.77 4.07 -4.95
N ASN A 227 11.61 4.85 -4.24
CA ASN A 227 11.95 6.21 -4.62
C ASN A 227 12.77 6.32 -5.92
N SER A 228 13.51 5.27 -6.30
CA SER A 228 14.22 5.24 -7.59
C SER A 228 13.26 5.09 -8.78
N TYR A 229 12.07 4.55 -8.54
CA TYR A 229 11.00 4.46 -9.54
C TYR A 229 10.00 5.62 -9.45
N TRP A 230 9.87 6.27 -8.30
CA TRP A 230 8.95 7.39 -8.10
C TRP A 230 9.41 8.37 -7.01
N LYS A 231 9.62 9.65 -7.36
CA LYS A 231 9.96 10.69 -6.37
C LYS A 231 8.72 11.04 -5.53
N GLY A 232 8.80 10.86 -4.21
CA GLY A 232 7.76 11.30 -3.26
C GLY A 232 6.89 10.20 -2.65
N CYS A 233 7.25 8.92 -2.79
CA CYS A 233 6.46 7.82 -2.23
C CYS A 233 6.45 7.77 -0.69
N ILE A 234 7.55 8.15 -0.03
CA ILE A 234 7.76 8.06 1.42
C ILE A 234 8.82 9.08 1.81
#